data_AF-A0A0G0E886-F1
#
_entry.id   AF-A0A0G0E886-F1
#
_cell.length_a   1.000
_cell.length_b   1.000
_cell.length_c   1.000
_cell.angle_alpha   90.00
_cell.angle_beta   90.00
_cell.angle_gamma   90.00
#
_symmetry.space_group_name_H-M   'P 1'
#
loop_
_entity.id
_entity.type
_entity.pdbx_description
1 polymer ?
#
loop_
_entity_poly.entity_id
_entity_poly.type
_entity_poly.pdbx_seq_one_letter_code
_entity_poly.pdbx_strand_id
1 'polypeptide(L)'
;MRRLDFQGKRDIKSTVFIFLGILVVLIYFIFTVGFKIILNGSVYIANLFSKDSTTPLTKSEDIYGLINIDNIPVATNSARIVVSGSVLNFSNLKFYINGEKVEETDLISSDSFTQEIGDLEKGSNEVFIKASTKDGKNSKKTTIFKVTFIDEKPLLEISDPQDKSTTSKNEIQISGKTNKEIFVKVNDLPIVVDANGNFHTSVRLKEGENTIVVVAADIAGNLEEKTFTVTYQKEE
;
A
#
# COMPACT_ATOMS: atom_id res chain seq x y z
N MET A 1 103.85 -9.84 23.21
CA MET A 1 102.46 -9.33 23.25
C MET A 1 101.53 -10.18 22.37
N ARG A 2 101.15 -11.41 22.79
CA ARG A 2 100.21 -12.26 22.01
C ARG A 2 99.55 -13.38 22.82
N ARG A 3 99.14 -13.11 24.08
CA ARG A 3 98.45 -14.10 24.92
C ARG A 3 97.19 -13.62 25.66
N LEU A 4 96.90 -12.31 25.68
CA LEU A 4 95.70 -11.79 26.36
C LEU A 4 94.44 -11.71 25.48
N ASP A 5 94.58 -11.83 24.15
CA ASP A 5 93.45 -11.67 23.21
C ASP A 5 92.69 -12.98 22.89
N PHE A 6 93.17 -14.11 23.42
CA PHE A 6 92.57 -15.43 23.18
C PHE A 6 91.58 -15.89 24.27
N GLN A 7 91.64 -15.29 25.47
CA GLN A 7 90.71 -15.61 26.56
C GLN A 7 89.38 -14.85 26.43
N GLY A 8 89.39 -13.53 26.18
CA GLY A 8 88.16 -12.73 26.04
C GLY A 8 87.23 -13.17 24.90
N LYS A 9 87.78 -13.68 23.78
CA LYS A 9 86.99 -14.22 22.66
C LYS A 9 86.31 -15.55 22.97
N ARG A 10 86.86 -16.37 23.88
CA ARG A 10 86.23 -17.63 24.32
C ARG A 10 85.09 -17.37 25.29
N ASP A 11 85.28 -16.41 26.20
CA ASP A 11 84.28 -16.08 27.20
C ASP A 11 83.04 -15.44 26.56
N ILE A 12 83.21 -14.50 25.62
CA ILE A 12 82.09 -13.86 24.88
C ILE A 12 81.31 -14.88 24.05
N LYS A 13 81.98 -15.80 23.36
CA LYS A 13 81.30 -16.84 22.57
C LYS A 13 80.47 -17.75 23.47
N SER A 14 80.99 -18.15 24.63
CA SER A 14 80.23 -18.99 25.57
C SER A 14 78.98 -18.29 26.09
N THR A 15 79.09 -16.99 26.41
CA THR A 15 77.95 -16.16 26.84
C THR A 15 76.88 -16.05 25.76
N VAL A 16 77.28 -15.81 24.50
CA VAL A 16 76.34 -15.76 23.35
C VAL A 16 75.63 -17.09 23.13
N PHE A 17 76.33 -18.22 23.22
CA PHE A 17 75.70 -19.54 23.09
C PHE A 17 74.72 -19.85 24.23
N ILE A 18 75.02 -19.41 25.46
CA ILE A 18 74.10 -19.56 26.60
C ILE A 18 72.83 -18.73 26.38
N PHE A 19 72.94 -17.47 25.96
CA PHE A 19 71.79 -16.63 25.65
C PHE A 19 70.95 -17.18 24.49
N LEU A 20 71.59 -17.73 23.46
CA LEU A 20 70.89 -18.36 22.34
C LEU A 20 70.14 -19.62 22.80
N GLY A 21 70.73 -20.43 23.69
CA GLY A 21 70.07 -21.57 24.30
C GLY A 21 68.84 -21.16 25.13
N ILE A 22 68.98 -20.13 25.97
CA ILE A 22 67.86 -19.57 26.75
C ILE A 22 66.75 -19.07 25.82
N LEU A 23 67.10 -18.36 24.74
CA LEU A 23 66.13 -17.86 23.76
C LEU A 23 65.35 -19.02 23.11
N VAL A 24 66.02 -20.10 22.71
CA VAL A 24 65.38 -21.28 22.12
C VAL A 24 64.44 -21.96 23.11
N VAL A 25 64.84 -22.09 24.38
CA VAL A 25 63.98 -22.64 25.46
C VAL A 25 62.77 -21.75 25.70
N LEU A 26 62.94 -20.43 25.68
CA LEU A 26 61.86 -19.46 25.89
C LEU A 26 60.87 -19.47 24.72
N ILE A 27 61.36 -19.56 23.48
CA ILE A 27 60.52 -19.75 22.28
C ILE A 27 59.76 -21.08 22.37
N TYR A 28 60.44 -22.18 22.71
CA TYR A 28 59.79 -23.49 22.89
C TYR A 28 58.69 -23.44 23.97
N PHE A 29 58.96 -22.75 25.08
CA PHE A 29 57.98 -22.55 26.15
C PHE A 29 56.77 -21.73 25.69
N ILE A 30 56.98 -20.65 24.92
CA ILE A 30 55.89 -19.85 24.35
C ILE A 30 55.00 -20.70 23.44
N PHE A 31 55.60 -21.51 22.56
CA PHE A 31 54.85 -22.33 21.60
C PHE A 31 54.14 -23.54 22.25
N THR A 32 54.69 -24.10 23.33
CA THR A 32 54.11 -25.29 23.98
C THR A 32 53.15 -24.96 25.11
N VAL A 33 53.53 -24.02 25.99
CA VAL A 33 52.82 -23.69 27.23
C VAL A 33 52.20 -22.30 27.14
N GLY A 34 52.93 -21.31 26.63
CA GLY A 34 52.49 -19.93 26.55
C GLY A 34 51.17 -19.77 25.78
N PHE A 35 51.06 -20.38 24.60
CA PHE A 35 49.83 -20.33 23.80
C PHE A 35 48.61 -20.95 24.52
N LYS A 36 48.81 -22.06 25.24
CA LYS A 36 47.74 -22.69 26.04
C LYS A 36 47.30 -21.80 27.20
N ILE A 37 48.22 -21.10 27.85
CA ILE A 37 47.90 -20.14 28.92
C ILE A 37 47.10 -18.97 28.35
N ILE A 38 47.45 -18.45 27.17
CA ILE A 38 46.70 -17.35 26.53
C ILE A 38 45.27 -17.81 26.18
N LEU A 39 45.10 -18.99 25.56
CA LEU A 39 43.79 -19.54 25.22
C LEU A 39 42.92 -19.83 26.46
N ASN A 40 43.49 -20.48 27.48
CA ASN A 40 42.74 -20.81 28.69
C ASN A 40 42.43 -19.54 29.51
N GLY A 41 43.39 -18.62 29.57
CA GLY A 41 43.23 -17.31 30.20
C GLY A 41 42.19 -16.45 29.50
N SER A 42 42.14 -16.46 28.17
CA SER A 42 41.13 -15.71 27.41
C SER A 42 39.72 -16.26 27.61
N VAL A 43 39.56 -17.59 27.74
CA VAL A 43 38.26 -18.20 28.03
C VAL A 43 37.80 -17.88 29.46
N TYR A 44 38.73 -17.88 30.43
CA TYR A 44 38.43 -17.52 31.81
C TYR A 44 38.06 -16.03 31.94
N ILE A 45 38.81 -15.15 31.27
CA ILE A 45 38.53 -13.72 31.18
C ILE A 45 37.20 -13.47 30.46
N ALA A 46 36.93 -14.19 29.36
CA ALA A 46 35.64 -14.15 28.69
C ALA A 46 34.52 -14.53 29.66
N ASN A 47 34.65 -15.61 30.45
CA ASN A 47 33.62 -16.00 31.42
C ASN A 47 33.48 -15.02 32.60
N LEU A 48 34.53 -14.30 33.00
CA LEU A 48 34.46 -13.24 34.01
C LEU A 48 33.75 -11.97 33.50
N PHE A 49 33.85 -11.68 32.20
CA PHE A 49 33.15 -10.57 31.54
C PHE A 49 31.82 -10.97 30.90
N SER A 50 31.56 -12.27 30.74
CA SER A 50 30.30 -12.84 30.24
C SER A 50 29.30 -12.99 31.38
N LYS A 51 28.91 -11.87 31.98
CA LYS A 51 27.63 -11.80 32.68
C LYS A 51 26.55 -11.85 31.59
N ASP A 52 26.01 -13.04 31.34
CA ASP A 52 24.87 -13.34 30.45
C ASP A 52 24.70 -12.33 29.30
N SER A 53 25.51 -12.50 28.26
CA SER A 53 25.28 -11.83 26.98
C SER A 53 25.71 -12.73 25.83
N THR A 54 25.45 -14.04 25.94
CA THR A 54 25.04 -14.78 24.74
C THR A 54 23.55 -14.55 24.59
N THR A 55 23.15 -13.33 24.24
CA THR A 55 22.06 -13.22 23.29
C THR A 55 22.53 -14.10 22.13
N PRO A 56 21.79 -15.16 21.74
CA PRO A 56 21.97 -15.70 20.41
C PRO A 56 21.98 -14.48 19.48
N LEU A 57 22.80 -14.49 18.43
CA LEU A 57 22.49 -13.64 17.30
C LEU A 57 21.10 -14.06 16.86
N THR A 58 20.06 -13.43 17.42
CA THR A 58 18.71 -13.47 16.92
C THR A 58 18.91 -12.87 15.56
N LYS A 59 19.00 -13.76 14.57
CA LYS A 59 18.87 -13.41 13.17
C LYS A 59 17.61 -12.55 13.14
N SER A 60 17.76 -11.23 13.03
CA SER A 60 16.67 -10.36 12.60
C SER A 60 16.44 -10.78 11.15
N GLU A 61 15.76 -11.90 10.99
CA GLU A 61 14.89 -12.12 9.86
C GLU A 61 13.59 -11.40 10.21
N ASP A 62 13.67 -10.08 10.41
CA ASP A 62 12.53 -9.22 10.14
C ASP A 62 12.34 -9.25 8.61
N ILE A 63 11.85 -10.39 8.10
CA ILE A 63 11.35 -10.45 6.75
C ILE A 63 10.08 -9.61 6.76
N TYR A 64 10.23 -8.34 6.42
CA TYR A 64 9.12 -7.43 6.26
C TYR A 64 8.27 -7.90 5.08
N GLY A 65 7.09 -8.43 5.36
CA GLY A 65 6.10 -8.66 4.33
C GLY A 65 5.59 -7.35 3.75
N LEU A 66 5.23 -7.38 2.47
CA LEU A 66 4.62 -6.26 1.77
C LEU A 66 3.19 -6.60 1.42
N ILE A 67 2.31 -5.60 1.49
CA ILE A 67 0.95 -5.67 0.97
C ILE A 67 0.68 -4.33 0.29
N ASN A 68 0.32 -4.39 -0.98
CA ASN A 68 -0.05 -3.24 -1.81
C ASN A 68 -1.46 -3.48 -2.35
N ILE A 69 -2.27 -2.42 -2.36
CA ILE A 69 -3.63 -2.47 -2.90
C ILE A 69 -3.60 -1.79 -4.26
N ASP A 70 -3.94 -2.54 -5.29
CA ASP A 70 -3.93 -2.06 -6.68
C ASP A 70 -5.26 -1.43 -7.04
N ASN A 71 -6.37 -2.03 -6.59
CA ASN A 71 -7.70 -1.50 -6.83
C ASN A 71 -8.62 -1.69 -5.61
N ILE A 72 -9.26 -0.61 -5.23
CA ILE A 72 -10.41 -0.57 -4.33
C ILE A 72 -11.28 0.62 -4.76
N PRO A 73 -12.57 0.40 -5.06
CA PRO A 73 -13.43 1.48 -5.53
C PRO A 73 -13.64 2.53 -4.44
N VAL A 74 -13.71 3.80 -4.82
CA VAL A 74 -14.02 4.91 -3.91
C VAL A 74 -15.52 5.01 -3.60
N ALA A 75 -16.36 4.49 -4.51
CA ALA A 75 -17.79 4.37 -4.34
C ALA A 75 -18.33 3.17 -5.15
N THR A 76 -19.46 2.62 -4.73
CA THR A 76 -20.11 1.46 -5.35
C THR A 76 -21.62 1.57 -5.22
N ASN A 77 -22.35 1.00 -6.17
CA ASN A 77 -23.80 0.82 -6.08
C ASN A 77 -24.23 -0.56 -5.59
N SER A 78 -23.27 -1.36 -5.16
CA SER A 78 -23.48 -2.69 -4.59
C SER A 78 -22.98 -2.70 -3.15
N ALA A 79 -23.66 -3.44 -2.28
CA ALA A 79 -23.17 -3.71 -0.91
C ALA A 79 -21.92 -4.60 -0.88
N ARG A 80 -21.32 -4.88 -2.05
CA ARG A 80 -20.11 -5.67 -2.26
C ARG A 80 -19.13 -4.91 -3.14
N ILE A 81 -17.85 -5.14 -2.90
CA ILE A 81 -16.75 -4.58 -3.69
C ILE A 81 -15.70 -5.65 -3.97
N VAL A 82 -15.01 -5.50 -5.10
CA VAL A 82 -13.83 -6.31 -5.42
C VAL A 82 -12.58 -5.52 -5.05
N VAL A 83 -11.73 -6.11 -4.24
CA VAL A 83 -10.43 -5.57 -3.84
C VAL A 83 -9.34 -6.43 -4.45
N SER A 84 -8.39 -5.80 -5.14
CA SER A 84 -7.23 -6.50 -5.70
C SER A 84 -5.93 -5.84 -5.30
N GLY A 85 -4.87 -6.63 -5.26
CA GLY A 85 -3.56 -6.16 -4.85
C GLY A 85 -2.48 -7.22 -4.96
N SER A 86 -1.31 -6.88 -4.44
CA SER A 86 -0.16 -7.76 -4.33
C SER A 86 0.34 -7.87 -2.90
N VAL A 87 0.98 -9.00 -2.62
CA VAL A 87 1.38 -9.42 -1.29
C VAL A 87 2.64 -10.25 -1.40
N LEU A 88 3.60 -9.98 -0.52
CA LEU A 88 4.89 -10.68 -0.47
C LEU A 88 5.17 -11.09 0.98
N ASN A 89 5.58 -12.35 1.17
CA ASN A 89 5.91 -12.95 2.47
C ASN A 89 4.75 -12.99 3.49
N PHE A 90 3.50 -12.84 3.06
CA PHE A 90 2.31 -13.13 3.85
C PHE A 90 1.49 -14.24 3.20
N SER A 91 0.77 -15.01 4.01
CA SER A 91 0.02 -16.19 3.55
C SER A 91 -1.47 -16.15 3.92
N ASN A 92 -1.90 -15.19 4.74
CA ASN A 92 -3.29 -15.04 5.15
C ASN A 92 -3.68 -13.55 5.09
N LEU A 93 -4.83 -13.26 4.50
CA LEU A 93 -5.42 -11.92 4.40
C LEU A 93 -6.76 -11.91 5.14
N LYS A 94 -6.95 -10.93 6.02
CA LYS A 94 -8.23 -10.67 6.70
C LYS A 94 -8.73 -9.30 6.29
N PHE A 95 -9.93 -9.27 5.74
CA PHE A 95 -10.58 -8.06 5.25
C PHE A 95 -11.54 -7.55 6.31
N TYR A 96 -11.50 -6.24 6.53
CA TYR A 96 -12.33 -5.57 7.53
C TYR A 96 -13.12 -4.45 6.90
N ILE A 97 -14.39 -4.34 7.29
CA ILE A 97 -15.28 -3.23 6.99
C ILE A 97 -15.83 -2.70 8.31
N ASN A 98 -15.71 -1.39 8.54
CA ASN A 98 -16.16 -0.71 9.76
C ASN A 98 -15.64 -1.36 11.07
N GLY A 99 -14.47 -2.02 11.00
CA GLY A 99 -13.83 -2.70 12.12
C GLY A 99 -14.23 -4.18 12.31
N GLU A 100 -15.27 -4.65 11.63
CA GLU A 100 -15.67 -6.06 11.62
C GLU A 100 -14.91 -6.84 10.55
N LYS A 101 -14.53 -8.09 10.85
CA LYS A 101 -13.87 -8.97 9.87
C LYS A 101 -14.95 -9.61 9.00
N VAL A 102 -14.98 -9.24 7.72
CA VAL A 102 -15.99 -9.72 6.77
C VAL A 102 -15.52 -10.92 5.95
N GLU A 103 -14.21 -11.04 5.73
CA GLU A 103 -13.66 -12.09 4.86
C GLU A 103 -12.24 -12.49 5.29
N GLU A 104 -11.86 -13.73 4.98
CA GLU A 104 -10.52 -14.26 5.25
C GLU A 104 -10.06 -15.20 4.14
N THR A 105 -8.84 -15.00 3.65
CA THR A 105 -8.31 -15.73 2.49
C THR A 105 -6.88 -16.18 2.74
N ASP A 106 -6.63 -17.48 2.56
CA ASP A 106 -5.28 -18.04 2.53
C ASP A 106 -4.70 -17.99 1.12
N LEU A 107 -3.47 -17.51 1.00
CA LEU A 107 -2.72 -17.38 -0.25
C LEU A 107 -1.86 -18.62 -0.44
N ILE A 108 -2.16 -19.38 -1.49
CA ILE A 108 -1.54 -20.69 -1.72
C ILE A 108 -0.19 -20.55 -2.46
N SER A 109 -0.08 -19.61 -3.41
CA SER A 109 1.15 -19.39 -4.18
C SER A 109 1.19 -18.14 -5.06
N SER A 110 0.16 -17.29 -5.06
CA SER A 110 0.15 -16.07 -5.89
C SER A 110 0.56 -14.85 -5.06
N ASP A 111 1.52 -14.09 -5.59
CA ASP A 111 1.92 -12.78 -5.07
C ASP A 111 0.83 -11.70 -5.32
N SER A 112 -0.27 -12.06 -5.99
CA SER A 112 -1.43 -11.21 -6.22
C SER A 112 -2.70 -11.83 -5.65
N PHE A 113 -3.66 -11.00 -5.26
CA PHE A 113 -4.99 -11.41 -4.82
C PHE A 113 -6.07 -10.56 -5.48
N THR A 114 -7.23 -11.17 -5.66
CA THR A 114 -8.49 -10.50 -5.98
C THR A 114 -9.55 -11.13 -5.11
N GLN A 115 -10.21 -10.33 -4.28
CA GLN A 115 -11.20 -10.80 -3.33
C GLN A 115 -12.44 -9.92 -3.40
N GLU A 116 -13.61 -10.54 -3.51
CA GLU A 116 -14.88 -9.87 -3.30
C GLU A 116 -15.19 -9.88 -1.79
N ILE A 117 -15.54 -8.70 -1.26
CA ILE A 117 -15.97 -8.53 0.14
C ILE A 117 -17.31 -7.81 0.15
N GLY A 118 -18.15 -8.12 1.14
CA GLY A 118 -19.54 -7.65 1.22
C GLY A 118 -19.89 -7.00 2.54
N ASP A 119 -21.18 -6.74 2.71
CA ASP A 119 -21.79 -6.17 3.91
C ASP A 119 -21.41 -4.71 4.17
N LEU A 120 -21.21 -3.93 3.08
CA LEU A 120 -21.13 -2.48 3.19
C LEU A 120 -22.46 -1.91 3.68
N GLU A 121 -22.38 -0.97 4.61
CA GLU A 121 -23.53 -0.18 5.07
C GLU A 121 -23.73 1.01 4.14
N LYS A 122 -24.98 1.52 4.03
CA LYS A 122 -25.24 2.71 3.20
C LYS A 122 -24.37 3.89 3.68
N GLY A 123 -23.79 4.62 2.73
CA GLY A 123 -22.90 5.74 3.01
C GLY A 123 -21.43 5.32 3.12
N SER A 124 -20.65 6.06 3.92
CA SER A 124 -19.20 5.89 4.01
C SER A 124 -18.81 4.69 4.86
N ASN A 125 -18.05 3.76 4.28
CA ASN A 125 -17.48 2.60 4.95
C ASN A 125 -15.95 2.71 5.05
N GLU A 126 -15.37 2.21 6.13
CA GLU A 126 -13.93 2.11 6.32
C GLU A 126 -13.45 0.69 6.05
N VAL A 127 -12.63 0.53 5.01
CA VAL A 127 -12.10 -0.77 4.57
C VAL A 127 -10.60 -0.84 4.80
N PHE A 128 -10.12 -1.93 5.41
CA PHE A 128 -8.69 -2.21 5.52
C PHE A 128 -8.41 -3.71 5.54
N ILE A 129 -7.16 -4.07 5.24
CA ILE A 129 -6.72 -5.47 5.18
C ILE A 129 -5.60 -5.68 6.19
N LYS A 130 -5.64 -6.82 6.89
CA LYS A 130 -4.51 -7.31 7.70
C LYS A 130 -3.93 -8.54 7.02
N ALA A 131 -2.67 -8.44 6.59
CA ALA A 131 -1.90 -9.56 6.08
C ALA A 131 -1.09 -10.18 7.22
N SER A 132 -0.97 -11.51 7.25
CA SER A 132 -0.18 -12.22 8.25
C SER A 132 0.58 -13.43 7.68
N THR A 133 1.68 -13.80 8.33
CA THR A 133 2.46 -15.00 7.98
C THR A 133 1.69 -16.25 8.36
N LYS A 134 2.04 -17.39 7.76
CA LYS A 134 1.42 -18.69 8.06
C LYS A 134 1.49 -19.08 9.55
N ASP A 135 2.53 -18.64 10.27
CA ASP A 135 2.69 -18.86 11.71
C ASP A 135 2.05 -17.77 12.58
N GLY A 136 1.42 -16.75 11.97
CA GLY A 136 0.75 -15.64 12.63
C GLY A 136 1.67 -14.67 13.38
N LYS A 137 3.00 -14.86 13.36
CA LYS A 137 3.93 -14.05 14.14
C LYS A 137 4.13 -12.65 13.57
N ASN A 138 4.12 -12.53 12.24
CA ASN A 138 4.27 -11.25 11.56
C ASN A 138 2.95 -10.85 10.92
N SER A 139 2.58 -9.59 11.06
CA SER A 139 1.40 -9.04 10.40
C SER A 139 1.59 -7.58 10.00
N LYS A 140 0.86 -7.15 8.98
CA LYS A 140 0.83 -5.78 8.50
C LYS A 140 -0.59 -5.36 8.18
N LYS A 141 -0.98 -4.19 8.68
CA LYS A 141 -2.26 -3.55 8.36
C LYS A 141 -2.04 -2.55 7.22
N THR A 142 -2.95 -2.51 6.25
CA THR A 142 -2.97 -1.46 5.23
C THR A 142 -3.41 -0.12 5.82
N THR A 143 -3.34 0.94 5.00
CA THR A 143 -4.11 2.15 5.31
C THR A 143 -5.62 1.86 5.28
N ILE A 144 -6.41 2.76 5.85
CA ILE A 144 -7.86 2.71 5.80
C ILE A 144 -8.33 3.39 4.50
N PHE A 145 -9.09 2.66 3.70
CA PHE A 145 -9.74 3.17 2.50
C PHE A 145 -11.18 3.52 2.82
N LYS A 146 -11.65 4.67 2.34
CA LYS A 146 -13.06 5.06 2.46
C LYS A 146 -13.79 4.67 1.19
N VAL A 147 -14.88 3.92 1.35
CA VAL A 147 -15.72 3.46 0.23
C VAL A 147 -17.16 3.88 0.50
N THR A 148 -17.74 4.69 -0.39
CA THR A 148 -19.13 5.13 -0.26
C THR A 148 -20.07 4.19 -0.98
N PHE A 149 -21.01 3.57 -0.25
CA PHE A 149 -22.07 2.76 -0.84
C PHE A 149 -23.33 3.62 -1.06
N ILE A 150 -23.78 3.72 -2.31
CA ILE A 150 -24.97 4.46 -2.73
C ILE A 150 -25.86 3.52 -3.55
N ASP A 151 -27.02 3.13 -3.05
CA ASP A 151 -27.96 2.21 -3.74
C ASP A 151 -29.16 2.93 -4.38
N GLU A 152 -29.18 4.25 -4.32
CA GLU A 152 -30.26 5.07 -4.84
C GLU A 152 -29.83 5.80 -6.11
N LYS A 153 -30.74 5.90 -7.07
CA LYS A 153 -30.51 6.66 -8.29
C LYS A 153 -30.45 8.16 -7.99
N PRO A 154 -29.66 8.93 -8.76
CA PRO A 154 -29.64 10.38 -8.61
C PRO A 154 -31.01 10.98 -8.96
N LEU A 155 -31.41 11.99 -8.20
CA LEU A 155 -32.51 12.88 -8.55
C LEU A 155 -32.19 13.58 -9.87
N LEU A 156 -33.15 13.60 -10.79
CA LEU A 156 -33.05 14.40 -12.01
C LEU A 156 -34.40 15.04 -12.30
N GLU A 157 -34.46 16.37 -12.23
CA GLU A 157 -35.64 17.17 -12.53
C GLU A 157 -35.32 18.17 -13.65
N ILE A 158 -36.19 18.24 -14.66
CA ILE A 158 -36.10 19.24 -15.72
C ILE A 158 -37.17 20.29 -15.43
N SER A 159 -36.75 21.53 -15.18
CA SER A 159 -37.67 22.63 -14.88
C SER A 159 -38.13 23.34 -16.15
N ASP A 160 -37.23 23.46 -17.13
CA ASP A 160 -37.50 24.04 -18.44
C ASP A 160 -36.58 23.38 -19.48
N PRO A 161 -37.02 23.14 -20.71
CA PRO A 161 -38.40 23.29 -21.18
C PRO A 161 -39.31 22.15 -20.70
N GLN A 162 -40.62 22.37 -20.78
CA GLN A 162 -41.59 21.30 -20.62
C GLN A 162 -41.58 20.36 -21.83
N ASP A 163 -41.90 19.09 -21.59
CA ASP A 163 -42.03 18.09 -22.66
C ASP A 163 -43.07 18.53 -23.70
N LYS A 164 -42.75 18.32 -24.99
CA LYS A 164 -43.54 18.71 -26.17
C LYS A 164 -43.77 20.21 -26.32
N SER A 165 -42.91 21.04 -25.71
CA SER A 165 -42.93 22.49 -25.92
C SER A 165 -42.58 22.86 -27.37
N THR A 166 -43.01 24.06 -27.78
CA THR A 166 -42.69 24.63 -29.11
C THR A 166 -41.95 25.96 -28.94
N THR A 167 -40.99 26.22 -29.80
CA THR A 167 -40.21 27.47 -29.81
C THR A 167 -40.00 27.96 -31.23
N SER A 168 -39.94 29.29 -31.42
CA SER A 168 -39.54 29.92 -32.69
C SER A 168 -38.05 30.24 -32.78
N LYS A 169 -37.28 29.89 -31.74
CA LYS A 169 -35.82 30.02 -31.71
C LYS A 169 -35.16 28.69 -32.06
N ASN A 170 -34.07 28.74 -32.83
CA ASN A 170 -33.23 27.58 -33.16
C ASN A 170 -32.31 27.12 -32.01
N GLU A 171 -32.47 27.70 -30.82
CA GLU A 171 -31.73 27.37 -29.61
C GLU A 171 -32.69 27.46 -28.42
N ILE A 172 -32.59 26.49 -27.51
CA ILE A 172 -33.38 26.43 -26.28
C ILE A 172 -32.47 26.20 -25.08
N GLN A 173 -32.76 26.89 -23.98
CA GLN A 173 -32.10 26.66 -22.71
C GLN A 173 -32.81 25.53 -21.98
N ILE A 174 -32.05 24.53 -21.56
CA ILE A 174 -32.49 23.47 -20.67
C ILE A 174 -32.00 23.84 -19.28
N SER A 175 -32.91 23.82 -18.31
CA SER A 175 -32.63 24.05 -16.89
C SER A 175 -33.20 22.90 -16.07
N GLY A 176 -32.51 22.57 -14.99
CA GLY A 176 -32.93 21.48 -14.13
C GLY A 176 -32.19 21.42 -12.82
N LYS A 177 -32.49 20.39 -12.05
CA LYS A 177 -31.94 20.13 -10.73
C LYS A 177 -31.62 18.66 -10.54
N THR A 178 -30.53 18.40 -9.82
CA THR A 178 -30.06 17.08 -9.39
C THR A 178 -29.61 17.12 -7.92
N ASN A 179 -29.15 15.99 -7.37
CA ASN A 179 -28.40 16.00 -6.12
C ASN A 179 -27.05 16.72 -6.29
N LYS A 180 -26.40 17.02 -5.17
CA LYS A 180 -25.03 17.55 -5.19
C LYS A 180 -24.06 16.51 -5.72
N GLU A 181 -22.97 16.97 -6.34
CA GLU A 181 -21.86 16.11 -6.79
C GLU A 181 -22.27 15.06 -7.85
N ILE A 182 -23.33 15.33 -8.59
CA ILE A 182 -23.80 14.52 -9.72
C ILE A 182 -23.25 15.04 -11.04
N PHE A 183 -22.82 14.12 -11.90
CA PHE A 183 -22.45 14.42 -13.28
C PHE A 183 -23.71 14.40 -14.14
N VAL A 184 -23.92 15.46 -14.94
CA VAL A 184 -25.05 15.53 -15.87
C VAL A 184 -24.55 15.66 -17.30
N LYS A 185 -25.20 14.94 -18.22
CA LYS A 185 -25.01 15.06 -19.66
C LYS A 185 -26.33 15.42 -20.33
N VAL A 186 -26.26 16.24 -21.37
CA VAL A 186 -27.38 16.59 -22.25
C VAL A 186 -26.98 16.26 -23.68
N ASN A 187 -27.71 15.37 -24.35
CA ASN A 187 -27.35 14.84 -25.68
C ASN A 187 -25.89 14.38 -25.74
N ASP A 188 -25.49 13.55 -24.78
CA ASP A 188 -24.13 13.03 -24.57
C ASP A 188 -23.04 14.06 -24.23
N LEU A 189 -23.37 15.36 -24.18
CA LEU A 189 -22.43 16.41 -23.81
C LEU A 189 -22.45 16.66 -22.31
N PRO A 190 -21.31 16.57 -21.60
CA PRO A 190 -21.25 16.88 -20.17
C PRO A 190 -21.48 18.37 -19.94
N ILE A 191 -22.23 18.68 -18.88
CA ILE A 191 -22.54 20.05 -18.47
C ILE A 191 -22.10 20.31 -17.03
N VAL A 192 -22.00 21.58 -16.66
CA VAL A 192 -21.65 21.99 -15.30
C VAL A 192 -22.89 21.98 -14.43
N VAL A 193 -22.79 21.34 -13.27
CA VAL A 193 -23.76 21.39 -12.19
C VAL A 193 -23.18 22.23 -11.06
N ASP A 194 -23.97 23.15 -10.51
CA ASP A 194 -23.53 23.99 -9.39
C ASP A 194 -23.50 23.23 -8.05
N ALA A 195 -22.96 23.86 -7.00
CA ALA A 195 -22.87 23.26 -5.66
C ALA A 195 -24.22 22.96 -4.98
N ASN A 196 -25.32 23.49 -5.53
CA ASN A 196 -26.69 23.27 -5.07
C ASN A 196 -27.43 22.23 -5.92
N GLY A 197 -26.78 21.65 -6.94
CA GLY A 197 -27.36 20.69 -7.85
C GLY A 197 -28.15 21.31 -9.00
N ASN A 198 -28.13 22.63 -9.19
CA ASN A 198 -28.79 23.26 -10.35
C ASN A 198 -27.87 23.18 -11.56
N PHE A 199 -28.48 23.03 -12.74
CA PHE A 199 -27.76 23.07 -13.99
C PHE A 199 -28.57 23.79 -15.05
N HIS A 200 -27.85 24.35 -16.03
CA HIS A 200 -28.47 24.81 -17.26
C HIS A 200 -27.49 24.69 -18.43
N THR A 201 -28.03 24.51 -19.64
CA THR A 201 -27.25 24.49 -20.88
C THR A 201 -28.11 24.90 -22.06
N SER A 202 -27.51 25.40 -23.13
CA SER A 202 -28.22 25.69 -24.37
C SER A 202 -28.04 24.56 -25.37
N VAL A 203 -29.13 24.16 -26.02
CA VAL A 203 -29.13 23.14 -27.08
C VAL A 203 -29.65 23.76 -28.37
N ARG A 204 -28.89 23.58 -29.45
CA ARG A 204 -29.32 23.97 -30.80
C ARG A 204 -30.32 22.95 -31.34
N LEU A 205 -31.40 23.46 -31.89
CA LEU A 205 -32.51 22.69 -32.44
C LEU A 205 -32.41 22.65 -33.97
N LYS A 206 -32.80 21.51 -34.54
CA LYS A 206 -33.13 21.36 -35.95
C LYS A 206 -34.59 21.71 -36.15
N GLU A 207 -34.96 22.20 -37.33
CA GLU A 207 -36.36 22.47 -37.64
C GLU A 207 -37.21 21.19 -37.50
N GLY A 208 -38.39 21.32 -36.89
CA GLY A 208 -39.24 20.19 -36.53
C GLY A 208 -39.00 19.68 -35.10
N GLU A 209 -39.31 18.42 -34.86
CA GLU A 209 -39.21 17.78 -33.55
C GLU A 209 -37.76 17.42 -33.21
N ASN A 210 -37.32 17.77 -32.00
CA ASN A 210 -36.01 17.44 -31.46
C ASN A 210 -36.18 16.63 -30.18
N THR A 211 -35.65 15.42 -30.15
CA THR A 211 -35.53 14.63 -28.93
C THR A 211 -34.29 15.08 -28.15
N ILE A 212 -34.48 15.38 -26.87
CA ILE A 212 -33.42 15.78 -25.95
C ILE A 212 -33.34 14.72 -24.85
N VAL A 213 -32.12 14.22 -24.62
CA VAL A 213 -31.83 13.22 -23.59
C VAL A 213 -30.95 13.86 -22.52
N VAL A 214 -31.36 13.74 -21.26
CA VAL A 214 -30.61 14.21 -20.10
C VAL A 214 -30.31 13.03 -19.20
N VAL A 215 -29.03 12.80 -18.89
CA VAL A 215 -28.56 11.69 -18.06
C VAL A 215 -27.83 12.25 -16.85
N ALA A 216 -28.23 11.82 -15.66
CA ALA A 216 -27.57 12.08 -14.39
C ALA A 216 -26.85 10.81 -13.92
N ALA A 217 -25.60 10.96 -13.45
CA ALA A 217 -24.75 9.87 -12.99
C ALA A 217 -24.04 10.25 -11.67
N ASP A 218 -24.10 9.38 -10.67
CA ASP A 218 -23.33 9.55 -9.43
C ASP A 218 -21.94 8.90 -9.51
N ILE A 219 -21.14 9.07 -8.45
CA ILE A 219 -19.80 8.48 -8.34
C ILE A 219 -19.81 6.95 -8.15
N ALA A 220 -20.95 6.38 -7.74
CA ALA A 220 -21.14 4.95 -7.52
C ALA A 220 -21.57 4.21 -8.79
N GLY A 221 -21.89 4.94 -9.86
CA GLY A 221 -22.35 4.41 -11.15
C GLY A 221 -23.86 4.28 -11.27
N ASN A 222 -24.65 4.84 -10.35
CA ASN A 222 -26.10 4.92 -10.51
C ASN A 222 -26.48 5.96 -11.56
N LEU A 223 -27.48 5.63 -12.38
CA LEU A 223 -27.92 6.44 -13.51
C LEU A 223 -29.42 6.74 -13.42
N GLU A 224 -29.79 7.97 -13.77
CA GLU A 224 -31.16 8.38 -14.06
C GLU A 224 -31.19 9.13 -15.39
N GLU A 225 -32.17 8.81 -16.24
CA GLU A 225 -32.29 9.36 -17.59
C GLU A 225 -33.69 9.96 -17.79
N LYS A 226 -33.75 11.15 -18.38
CA LYS A 226 -34.99 11.80 -18.82
C LYS A 226 -34.90 12.17 -20.29
N THR A 227 -35.94 11.82 -21.02
CA THR A 227 -36.09 12.15 -22.44
C THR A 227 -37.36 12.97 -22.63
N PHE A 228 -37.25 14.07 -23.38
CA PHE A 228 -38.37 14.93 -23.74
C PHE A 228 -38.20 15.49 -25.15
N THR A 229 -39.27 15.99 -25.75
CA THR A 229 -39.24 16.57 -27.09
C THR A 229 -39.49 18.07 -27.10
N VAL A 230 -38.85 18.78 -28.02
CA VAL A 230 -39.04 20.21 -28.28
C VAL A 230 -39.20 20.41 -29.79
N THR A 231 -40.26 21.10 -30.19
CA THR A 231 -40.50 21.41 -31.60
C THR A 231 -40.00 22.82 -31.93
N TYR A 232 -39.06 22.93 -32.87
CA TYR A 232 -38.64 24.21 -33.42
C TYR A 232 -39.44 24.50 -34.69
N GLN A 233 -40.24 25.58 -34.67
CA GLN A 233 -40.99 26.09 -35.82
C GLN A 233 -40.53 27.50 -36.12
N LYS A 234 -39.87 27.70 -37.27
CA LYS A 234 -39.41 29.02 -37.68
C LYS A 234 -40.62 29.91 -37.99
N GLU A 235 -40.65 31.12 -37.44
CA GLU A 235 -41.61 32.15 -37.87
C GLU A 235 -41.27 32.55 -39.32
N GLU A 236 -42.28 32.49 -40.20
CA GLU A 236 -42.18 32.89 -41.61
C GLU A 236 -42.05 34.41 -41.79
#